data_AF-A0A2T3JT30-F1
#
_entry.id   AF-A0A2T3JT30-F1
#
_cell.length_a   1.000
_cell.length_b   1.000
_cell.length_c   1.000
_cell.angle_alpha   90.00
_cell.angle_beta   90.00
_cell.angle_gamma   90.00
#
_symmetry.space_group_name_H-M   'P 1'
#
loop_
_entity.id
_entity.type
_entity.pdbx_description
1 polymer ?
#
loop_
_entity_poly.entity_id
_entity_poly.type
_entity_poly.pdbx_seq_one_letter_code
_entity_poly.pdbx_strand_id
1 'polypeptide(L)'
;MSLIHIMYNEPVEFYAYYGFSNHKKNSTKYVMSPDDVNIFLNNLEDNGELFLITNTLQSLWQRENGTLLLTAFPSINDFIDITTKLNNVPIELMDIVKQWKEDGACEVNIDFVQNMSLI
;
A
#
# COMPACT_ATOMS: atom_id res chain seq x y z
N MET A 1 12.66 -6.97 -1.63
CA MET A 1 12.65 -6.24 -2.92
C MET A 1 12.97 -4.78 -2.62
N SER A 2 13.72 -4.07 -3.48
CA SER A 2 14.06 -2.65 -3.24
C SER A 2 13.04 -1.71 -3.89
N LEU A 3 12.79 -0.54 -3.31
CA LEU A 3 11.86 0.48 -3.85
C LEU A 3 12.34 1.08 -5.18
N ILE A 4 13.57 0.79 -5.61
CA ILE A 4 14.09 1.22 -6.92
C ILE A 4 13.20 0.76 -8.08
N HIS A 5 12.45 -0.33 -7.90
CA HIS A 5 11.57 -0.88 -8.93
C HIS A 5 10.15 -0.28 -8.92
N ILE A 6 9.88 0.78 -8.14
CA ILE A 6 8.59 1.47 -8.12
C ILE A 6 8.61 2.65 -9.11
N MET A 7 7.53 2.85 -9.87
CA MET A 7 7.28 4.09 -10.63
C MET A 7 6.61 5.13 -9.73
N TYR A 8 7.37 6.16 -9.36
CA TYR A 8 6.94 7.23 -8.45
C TYR A 8 6.03 8.29 -9.10
N ASN A 9 5.84 8.25 -10.41
CA ASN A 9 4.95 9.14 -11.17
C ASN A 9 3.57 8.52 -11.43
N GLU A 10 3.30 7.34 -10.86
CA GLU A 10 2.03 6.62 -10.97
C GLU A 10 1.30 6.62 -9.62
N PRO A 11 -0.04 6.57 -9.62
CA PRO A 11 -0.82 6.49 -8.40
C PRO A 11 -0.62 5.13 -7.71
N VAL A 12 -0.76 5.13 -6.38
CA VAL A 12 -0.71 3.91 -5.55
C VAL A 12 -2.10 3.58 -5.07
N GLU A 13 -2.44 2.30 -5.11
CA GLU A 13 -3.75 1.80 -4.78
C GLU A 13 -3.71 1.00 -3.48
N PHE A 14 -4.66 1.28 -2.58
CA PHE A 14 -4.78 0.63 -1.29
C PHE A 14 -6.11 -0.12 -1.22
N TYR A 15 -6.06 -1.36 -0.73
CA TYR A 15 -7.22 -2.23 -0.57
C TYR A 15 -7.13 -3.02 0.73
N ALA A 16 -8.29 -3.46 1.21
CA ALA A 16 -8.35 -4.40 2.30
C ALA A 16 -8.08 -5.83 1.83
N TYR A 17 -7.33 -6.59 2.61
CA TYR A 17 -7.22 -8.04 2.45
C TYR A 17 -7.78 -8.76 3.68
N TYR A 18 -8.69 -9.72 3.44
CA TYR A 18 -9.47 -10.44 4.46
C TYR A 18 -9.05 -11.90 4.63
N GLY A 19 -7.91 -12.31 4.06
CA GLY A 19 -7.49 -13.72 4.04
C GLY A 19 -8.28 -14.61 3.06
N PHE A 20 -8.14 -15.92 3.23
CA PHE A 20 -8.73 -16.94 2.34
C PHE A 20 -10.26 -17.10 2.45
N SER A 21 -10.89 -16.53 3.49
CA SER A 21 -12.33 -16.55 3.65
C SER A 21 -12.97 -15.32 2.99
N ASN A 22 -13.36 -15.48 1.73
CA ASN A 22 -14.36 -14.81 0.87
C ASN A 22 -15.19 -13.58 1.33
N HIS A 23 -14.83 -12.78 2.33
CA HIS A 23 -15.84 -11.96 3.02
C HIS A 23 -16.09 -10.55 2.48
N LYS A 24 -15.23 -9.92 1.68
CA LYS A 24 -15.60 -8.64 1.02
C LYS A 24 -14.93 -8.48 -0.34
N LYS A 25 -15.57 -9.01 -1.39
CA LYS A 25 -15.14 -8.89 -2.79
C LYS A 25 -15.17 -7.46 -3.35
N ASN A 26 -15.67 -6.49 -2.58
CA ASN A 26 -15.88 -5.09 -2.97
C ASN A 26 -15.39 -4.11 -1.88
N SER A 27 -14.20 -4.31 -1.31
CA SER A 27 -13.64 -3.26 -0.44
C SER A 27 -13.42 -2.00 -1.26
N THR A 28 -13.94 -0.86 -0.78
CA THR A 28 -13.65 0.45 -1.34
C THR A 28 -12.14 0.60 -1.53
N LYS A 29 -11.71 1.03 -2.71
CA LYS A 29 -10.30 1.33 -3.00
C LYS A 29 -9.98 2.75 -2.57
N TYR A 30 -8.83 2.95 -1.95
CA TYR A 30 -8.23 4.29 -1.83
C TYR A 30 -7.11 4.44 -2.87
N VAL A 31 -7.10 5.56 -3.59
CA VAL A 31 -6.07 5.87 -4.59
C VAL A 31 -5.31 7.10 -4.14
N MET A 32 -4.03 6.92 -3.85
CA MET A 32 -3.12 8.01 -3.49
C MET A 32 -2.51 8.60 -4.76
N SER A 33 -2.47 9.94 -4.83
CA SER A 33 -1.88 10.65 -5.95
C SER A 33 -0.36 10.43 -6.00
N PRO A 34 0.30 10.50 -7.17
CA PRO A 34 1.75 10.35 -7.27
C PRO A 34 2.53 11.33 -6.37
N ASP A 35 2.05 12.55 -6.21
CA ASP A 35 2.69 13.57 -5.36
C ASP A 35 2.65 13.14 -3.89
N ASP A 36 1.51 12.64 -3.42
CA ASP A 36 1.33 12.17 -2.04
C ASP A 36 2.09 10.86 -1.78
N VAL A 37 2.25 10.00 -2.79
CA VAL A 37 3.03 8.75 -2.67
C VAL A 37 4.48 9.03 -2.33
N ASN A 38 5.09 10.00 -3.01
CA ASN A 38 6.47 10.38 -2.72
C ASN A 38 6.62 10.89 -1.28
N ILE A 39 5.68 11.72 -0.83
CA ILE A 39 5.66 12.23 0.55
C ILE A 39 5.50 11.07 1.53
N PHE A 40 4.58 10.14 1.27
CA PHE A 40 4.32 8.98 2.11
C PHE A 40 5.55 8.06 2.25
N LEU A 41 6.20 7.71 1.14
CA LEU A 41 7.39 6.86 1.15
C LEU A 41 8.58 7.54 1.81
N ASN A 42 8.80 8.84 1.56
CA ASN A 42 9.86 9.60 2.23
C ASN A 42 9.61 9.68 3.74
N ASN A 43 8.35 9.90 4.18
CA ASN A 43 8.02 9.91 5.60
C ASN A 43 8.29 8.56 6.26
N LEU A 44 7.99 7.44 5.58
CA LEU A 44 8.34 6.11 6.07
C LEU A 44 9.86 5.93 6.18
N GLU A 45 10.63 6.37 5.18
CA GLU A 45 12.08 6.29 5.19
C GLU A 45 12.71 7.15 6.30
N ASP A 46 12.29 8.41 6.42
CA ASP A 46 12.77 9.37 7.43
C ASP A 46 12.50 8.90 8.86
N ASN A 47 11.44 8.12 9.08
CA ASN A 47 11.11 7.54 10.39
C ASN A 47 11.70 6.14 10.60
N GLY A 48 12.42 5.58 9.63
CA GLY A 48 12.97 4.22 9.71
C GLY A 48 11.92 3.11 9.59
N GLU A 49 10.73 3.44 9.10
CA GLU A 49 9.54 2.58 9.02
C GLU A 49 9.30 2.04 7.60
N LEU A 50 10.25 2.24 6.68
CA LEU A 50 10.17 1.78 5.28
C LEU A 50 9.95 0.27 5.14
N PHE A 51 10.35 -0.49 6.17
CA PHE A 51 10.13 -1.93 6.26
C PHE A 51 8.65 -2.31 6.19
N LEU A 52 7.73 -1.41 6.56
CA LEU A 52 6.29 -1.60 6.43
C LEU A 52 5.91 -1.99 4.99
N ILE A 53 6.60 -1.43 4.00
CA ILE A 53 6.42 -1.74 2.58
C ILE A 53 7.40 -2.84 2.15
N THR A 54 8.70 -2.64 2.38
CA THR A 54 9.73 -3.46 1.72
C THR A 54 9.78 -4.92 2.17
N ASN A 55 9.32 -5.22 3.39
CA ASN A 55 9.33 -6.60 3.92
C ASN A 55 8.38 -7.52 3.16
N THR A 56 7.25 -6.98 2.70
CA THR A 56 6.18 -7.75 2.05
C THR A 56 6.04 -7.42 0.56
N LEU A 57 6.87 -6.49 0.04
CA LEU A 57 6.86 -6.10 -1.36
C LEU A 57 7.28 -7.24 -2.29
N GLN A 58 6.35 -7.68 -3.13
CA GLN A 58 6.52 -8.79 -4.07
C GLN A 58 5.94 -8.45 -5.44
N SER A 59 6.54 -9.00 -6.50
CA SER A 59 6.03 -8.86 -7.88
C SER A 59 5.00 -9.94 -8.17
N LEU A 60 3.76 -9.74 -7.73
CA LEU A 60 2.73 -10.80 -7.78
C LEU A 60 1.62 -10.55 -8.82
N TRP A 61 1.38 -9.31 -9.21
CA TRP A 61 0.15 -8.95 -9.91
C TRP A 61 0.39 -8.20 -11.20
N GLN A 62 -0.60 -8.29 -12.08
CA GLN A 62 -0.67 -7.59 -13.35
C GLN A 62 -2.10 -7.10 -13.54
N ARG A 63 -2.25 -5.82 -13.93
CA ARG A 63 -3.54 -5.25 -14.34
C ARG A 63 -4.00 -5.87 -15.66
N GLU A 64 -5.29 -5.79 -15.97
CA GLU A 64 -5.85 -6.32 -17.23
C GLU A 64 -5.20 -5.73 -18.49
N ASN A 65 -4.72 -4.49 -18.42
CA ASN A 65 -4.01 -3.81 -19.51
C ASN A 65 -2.54 -4.25 -19.66
N GLY A 66 -2.06 -5.20 -18.85
CA GLY A 66 -0.70 -5.71 -18.88
C GLY A 66 0.29 -4.98 -17.98
N THR A 67 -0.11 -3.91 -17.26
CA THR A 67 0.78 -3.22 -16.31
C THR A 67 1.17 -4.14 -15.16
N LEU A 68 2.48 -4.37 -14.97
CA LEU A 68 3.00 -5.14 -13.83
C LEU A 68 2.98 -4.31 -12.54
N LEU A 69 2.67 -4.98 -11.44
CA LEU A 69 2.55 -4.38 -10.11
C LEU A 69 3.53 -5.01 -9.12
N LEU A 70 4.09 -4.16 -8.27
CA LEU A 70 4.72 -4.55 -7.02
C LEU A 70 3.73 -4.33 -5.89
N THR A 71 3.47 -5.37 -5.12
CA THR A 71 2.44 -5.36 -4.10
C THR A 71 3.04 -5.62 -2.74
N ALA A 72 2.73 -4.77 -1.77
CA ALA A 72 3.05 -4.97 -0.36
C ALA A 72 1.79 -5.37 0.42
N PHE A 73 1.99 -6.16 1.48
CA PHE A 73 0.94 -6.68 2.37
C PHE A 73 1.29 -6.45 3.85
N PRO A 74 1.53 -5.21 4.31
CA PRO A 74 1.66 -4.96 5.75
C PRO A 74 0.42 -5.44 6.52
N SER A 75 0.64 -5.91 7.75
CA SER A 75 -0.48 -6.19 8.64
C SER A 75 -1.26 -4.91 8.90
N ILE A 76 -2.59 -5.01 9.02
CA ILE A 76 -3.43 -3.83 9.22
C ILE A 76 -3.13 -3.12 10.55
N ASN A 77 -2.67 -3.88 11.56
CA ASN A 77 -2.29 -3.33 12.85
C ASN A 77 -0.99 -2.54 12.74
N ASP A 78 0.05 -3.12 12.14
CA ASP A 78 1.33 -2.43 11.96
C ASP A 78 1.14 -1.18 11.09
N PHE A 79 0.33 -1.29 10.03
CA PHE A 79 0.02 -0.16 9.17
C PHE A 79 -0.59 0.98 9.99
N ILE A 80 -1.64 0.75 10.77
CA ILE A 80 -2.27 1.79 11.60
C ILE A 80 -1.29 2.35 12.64
N ASP A 81 -0.58 1.48 13.36
CA ASP A 81 0.30 1.89 14.47
C ASP A 81 1.50 2.72 13.99
N ILE A 82 1.98 2.48 12.78
CA ILE A 82 3.05 3.25 12.15
C ILE A 82 2.50 4.54 11.54
N THR A 83 1.47 4.44 10.69
CA THR A 83 0.96 5.61 9.96
C THR A 83 0.32 6.66 10.85
N THR A 84 -0.21 6.30 12.02
CA THR A 84 -0.68 7.28 13.03
C THR A 84 0.43 8.14 13.63
N LYS A 85 1.69 7.71 13.54
CA LYS A 85 2.87 8.46 14.02
C LYS A 85 3.53 9.29 12.93
N LEU A 86 3.21 9.02 11.67
CA LEU A 86 3.77 9.75 10.53
C LEU A 86 3.09 11.11 10.38
N ASN A 87 3.88 12.10 9.97
CA ASN A 87 3.33 13.37 9.53
C ASN A 87 2.66 13.20 8.16
N ASN A 88 1.56 13.90 7.92
CA ASN A 88 0.95 14.05 6.58
C ASN A 88 0.43 12.77 5.91
N VAL A 89 0.04 11.74 6.66
CA VAL A 89 -0.77 10.65 6.09
C VAL A 89 -2.19 11.17 5.82
N PRO A 90 -2.76 10.97 4.62
CA PRO A 90 -4.11 11.42 4.33
C PRO A 90 -5.12 10.87 5.34
N ILE A 91 -5.93 11.76 5.94
CA ILE A 91 -6.94 11.37 6.95
C ILE A 91 -7.93 10.36 6.36
N GLU A 92 -8.32 10.54 5.09
CA GLU A 92 -9.22 9.63 4.40
C GLU A 92 -8.65 8.20 4.30
N LEU A 93 -7.35 8.05 4.05
CA LEU A 93 -6.68 6.75 4.07
C LEU A 93 -6.71 6.13 5.48
N MET A 94 -6.55 6.93 6.52
CA MET A 94 -6.60 6.43 7.90
C MET A 94 -8.01 6.00 8.29
N ASP A 95 -9.03 6.74 7.87
CA ASP A 95 -10.42 6.43 8.16
C ASP A 95 -10.87 5.16 7.44
N ILE A 96 -10.51 5.02 6.15
CA ILE A 96 -10.87 3.83 5.37
C ILE A 96 -10.14 2.57 5.89
N VAL A 97 -8.88 2.67 6.30
CA VAL A 97 -8.12 1.53 6.85
C VAL A 97 -8.67 1.11 8.22
N LYS A 98 -9.06 2.05 9.07
CA LYS A 98 -9.76 1.72 10.33
C LYS A 98 -11.09 1.01 10.05
N GLN A 99 -11.85 1.47 9.06
CA GLN A 99 -13.08 0.80 8.66
C GLN A 99 -12.81 -0.62 8.16
N TRP A 100 -11.78 -0.84 7.34
CA TRP A 100 -11.38 -2.17 6.89
C TRP A 100 -11.01 -3.09 8.06
N LYS A 101 -10.35 -2.57 9.09
CA LYS A 101 -10.03 -3.32 10.31
C LYS A 101 -11.28 -3.75 11.07
N GLU A 102 -12.24 -2.83 11.26
CA GLU A 102 -13.54 -3.15 11.89
C GLU A 102 -14.31 -4.19 11.09
N ASP A 103 -14.16 -4.15 9.76
CA ASP A 103 -14.75 -5.08 8.81
C ASP A 103 -14.07 -6.46 8.77
N GLY A 104 -12.97 -6.64 9.52
CA GLY A 104 -12.25 -7.91 9.66
C GLY A 104 -11.08 -8.09 8.69
N ALA A 105 -10.58 -7.04 8.05
CA ALA A 105 -9.36 -7.13 7.25
C ALA A 105 -8.15 -7.43 8.14
N CYS A 106 -7.23 -8.26 7.66
CA CYS A 106 -6.01 -8.61 8.37
C CYS A 106 -4.77 -7.87 7.84
N GLU A 107 -4.79 -7.47 6.56
CA GLU A 107 -3.68 -6.81 5.89
C GLU A 107 -4.19 -5.66 5.01
N VAL A 108 -3.30 -4.71 4.75
CA VAL A 108 -3.49 -3.69 3.73
C VAL A 108 -2.72 -4.11 2.49
N ASN A 109 -3.42 -4.31 1.38
CA ASN A 109 -2.80 -4.53 0.09
C ASN A 109 -2.47 -3.17 -0.54
N ILE A 110 -1.21 -2.97 -0.92
CA ILE A 110 -0.68 -1.72 -1.48
C ILE A 110 -0.01 -2.02 -2.81
N ASP A 111 -0.62 -1.55 -3.90
CA ASP A 111 -0.16 -1.79 -5.26
C ASP A 111 0.58 -0.57 -5.83
N PHE A 112 1.85 -0.82 -6.21
CA PHE A 112 2.72 0.12 -6.90
C PHE A 112 2.92 -0.32 -8.35
N VAL A 113 2.96 0.62 -9.29
CA VAL A 113 3.35 0.30 -10.67
C VAL A 113 4.84 -0.06 -10.72
N GLN A 114 5.17 -1.19 -11.32
CA GLN A 114 6.55 -1.64 -11.45
C GLN A 114 7.28 -0.86 -12.55
N ASN A 115 8.47 -0.37 -12.23
CA ASN A 115 9.38 0.24 -13.16
C ASN A 115 10.14 -0.84 -13.96
N MET A 116 9.71 -1.05 -15.19
CA MET A 116 10.28 -2.02 -16.12
C MET A 116 11.64 -1.60 -16.69
N SER A 117 12.04 -0.33 -16.57
CA SER A 117 13.33 0.14 -17.12
C SER A 117 14.56 -0.32 -16.32
N LEU A 118 14.32 -0.91 -15.14
CA LEU A 118 15.35 -1.36 -14.20
C LEU A 118 15.34 -2.88 -14.02
N ILE A 119 14.70 -3.61 -14.94
CA ILE A 119 14.63 -5.08 -14.98
C ILE A 119 15.60 -5.59 -16.03
#